data_AF-A0A948JMN9-F1
#
_entry.id   AF-A0A948JMN9-F1
#
_cell.length_a   1.000
_cell.length_b   1.000
_cell.length_c   1.000
_cell.angle_alpha   90.00
_cell.angle_beta   90.00
_cell.angle_gamma   90.00
#
_symmetry.space_group_name_H-M   'P 1'
#
loop_
_entity.id
_entity.type
_entity.pdbx_description
1 polymer ?
#
loop_
_entity_poly.entity_id
_entity_poly.type
_entity_poly.pdbx_seq_one_letter_code
_entity_poly.pdbx_strand_id
1 'polypeptide(L)'
;MVHFSEIESLRVSMQFLAFSEAYLYSAACLCDVLALSPEESSFPRGAVVLSLSFHGIELFLKAAILEKVPTHQFGGKAGHDLELLGKKYEKLYPRKQFTFEIPFRTEEIALVNPDPRVIEELNLKITEHKRTNPTDQLYRYPRDIAGKKWVGFYAFEPKLFAANIAKVQRDVNRVKELIFHD
;
A
#
# COMPACT_ATOMS: atom_id res chain seq x y z
N MET A 1 22.72 -2.06 -20.93
CA MET A 1 23.38 -1.62 -19.69
C MET A 1 23.00 -2.64 -18.62
N VAL A 2 23.96 -3.19 -17.88
CA VAL A 2 23.71 -4.11 -16.76
C VAL A 2 23.84 -3.30 -15.47
N HIS A 3 22.84 -3.39 -14.59
CA HIS A 3 22.87 -2.76 -13.27
C HIS A 3 23.18 -3.84 -12.22
N PHE A 4 24.25 -3.65 -11.45
CA PHE A 4 24.55 -4.49 -10.27
C PHE A 4 23.73 -4.01 -9.07
N SER A 5 23.53 -4.87 -8.07
CA SER A 5 22.74 -4.55 -6.88
C SER A 5 23.48 -3.56 -5.97
N GLU A 6 23.35 -2.27 -6.24
CA GLU A 6 23.93 -1.18 -5.44
C GLU A 6 23.37 -1.09 -4.01
N ILE A 7 22.27 -1.81 -3.73
CA ILE A 7 21.59 -1.79 -2.45
C ILE A 7 22.20 -2.75 -1.42
N GLU A 8 23.05 -3.71 -1.82
CA GLU A 8 23.59 -4.72 -0.90
C GLU A 8 24.43 -4.11 0.22
N SER A 9 25.11 -2.99 -0.05
CA SER A 9 25.90 -2.25 0.95
C SER A 9 25.04 -1.39 1.89
N LEU A 10 23.76 -1.22 1.60
CA LEU A 10 22.86 -0.42 2.42
C LEU A 10 22.37 -1.21 3.63
N ARG A 11 22.13 -0.51 4.75
CA ARG A 11 21.37 -1.08 5.87
C ARG A 11 19.98 -1.52 5.40
N VAL A 12 19.40 -2.54 6.07
CA VAL A 12 18.14 -3.19 5.64
C VAL A 12 17.01 -2.18 5.44
N SER A 13 16.84 -1.18 6.32
CA SER A 13 15.81 -0.14 6.15
C SER A 13 15.93 0.60 4.81
N MET A 14 17.16 0.93 4.40
CA MET A 14 17.44 1.63 3.14
C MET A 14 17.27 0.72 1.92
N GLN A 15 17.49 -0.59 2.05
CA GLN A 15 17.15 -1.55 0.98
C GLN A 15 15.63 -1.57 0.71
N PHE A 16 14.83 -1.63 1.78
CA PHE A 16 13.36 -1.56 1.68
C PHE A 16 12.90 -0.23 1.08
N LEU A 17 13.54 0.89 1.48
CA LEU A 17 13.23 2.21 0.94
C LEU A 17 13.53 2.29 -0.56
N ALA A 18 14.69 1.80 -1.01
CA ALA A 18 15.05 1.82 -2.43
C ALA A 18 14.03 1.04 -3.29
N PHE A 19 13.59 -0.14 -2.84
CA PHE A 19 12.52 -0.85 -3.52
C PHE A 19 11.18 -0.09 -3.47
N SER A 20 10.82 0.48 -2.32
CA SER A 20 9.60 1.29 -2.18
C SER A 20 9.55 2.40 -3.25
N GLU A 21 10.64 3.14 -3.41
CA GLU A 21 10.75 4.21 -4.40
C GLU A 21 10.61 3.67 -5.82
N ALA A 22 11.29 2.57 -6.15
CA ALA A 22 11.20 1.95 -7.47
C ALA A 22 9.76 1.48 -7.80
N TYR A 23 9.06 0.88 -6.82
CA TYR A 23 7.67 0.44 -6.98
C TYR A 23 6.71 1.62 -7.16
N LEU A 24 6.82 2.66 -6.32
CA LEU A 24 5.98 3.85 -6.42
C LEU A 24 6.23 4.64 -7.71
N TYR A 25 7.48 4.75 -8.13
CA TYR A 25 7.85 5.37 -9.41
C TYR A 25 7.23 4.60 -10.58
N SER A 26 7.41 3.28 -10.61
CA SER A 26 6.86 2.42 -11.67
C SER A 26 5.33 2.47 -11.72
N ALA A 27 4.67 2.50 -10.56
CA ALA A 27 3.23 2.64 -10.46
C ALA A 27 2.75 3.97 -11.07
N ALA A 28 3.40 5.08 -10.74
CA ALA A 28 3.04 6.40 -11.27
C ALA A 28 3.24 6.46 -12.79
N CYS A 29 4.39 6.01 -13.30
CA CYS A 29 4.67 6.00 -14.74
C CYS A 29 3.62 5.18 -15.52
N LEU A 30 3.29 3.98 -15.04
CA LEU A 30 2.25 3.17 -15.67
C LEU A 30 0.88 3.84 -15.59
N CYS A 31 0.53 4.42 -14.43
CA CYS A 31 -0.73 5.12 -14.24
C CYS A 31 -0.89 6.28 -15.23
N ASP A 32 0.16 7.07 -15.43
CA ASP A 32 0.17 8.20 -16.38
C ASP A 32 -0.04 7.72 -17.82
N VAL A 33 0.62 6.62 -18.22
CA VAL A 33 0.42 6.00 -19.54
C VAL A 33 -1.04 5.58 -19.74
N LEU A 34 -1.65 4.93 -18.75
CA LEU A 34 -3.04 4.50 -18.81
C LEU A 34 -4.03 5.67 -18.77
N ALA A 35 -3.69 6.76 -18.08
CA ALA A 35 -4.50 7.99 -18.01
C ALA A 35 -4.50 8.75 -19.34
N LEU A 36 -3.38 8.73 -20.06
CA LEU A 36 -3.22 9.35 -21.38
C LEU A 36 -3.77 8.49 -22.52
N SER A 37 -3.91 7.18 -22.32
CA SER A 37 -4.34 6.24 -23.35
C SER A 37 -5.55 5.40 -22.89
N PRO A 38 -6.78 5.96 -22.86
CA PRO A 38 -7.97 5.24 -22.39
C PRO A 38 -8.25 3.94 -23.14
N GLU A 39 -7.95 3.90 -24.44
CA GLU A 39 -8.13 2.72 -25.30
C GLU A 39 -7.25 1.54 -24.88
N GLU A 40 -6.09 1.84 -24.27
CA GLU A 40 -5.10 0.90 -23.76
C GLU A 40 -5.34 0.57 -22.28
N SER A 41 -6.33 1.21 -21.65
CA SER A 41 -6.71 0.99 -20.27
C SER A 41 -7.58 -0.25 -20.13
N SER A 42 -7.26 -1.06 -19.13
CA SER A 42 -8.04 -2.23 -18.77
C SER A 42 -7.87 -2.52 -17.29
N PHE A 43 -8.83 -3.22 -16.70
CA PHE A 43 -8.72 -3.60 -15.29
C PHE A 43 -7.44 -4.40 -14.99
N PRO A 44 -6.99 -5.39 -15.80
CA PRO A 44 -5.72 -6.08 -15.53
C PRO A 44 -4.51 -5.14 -15.48
N ARG A 45 -4.42 -4.16 -16.39
CA ARG A 45 -3.33 -3.16 -16.37
C ARG A 45 -3.45 -2.21 -15.17
N GLY A 46 -4.67 -1.83 -14.81
CA GLY A 46 -4.96 -1.07 -13.59
C GLY A 46 -4.61 -1.82 -12.31
N ALA A 47 -4.89 -3.13 -12.26
CA ALA A 47 -4.54 -3.98 -11.14
C ALA A 47 -3.02 -4.04 -10.93
N VAL A 48 -2.21 -3.99 -12.00
CA VAL A 48 -0.76 -3.83 -11.88
C VAL A 48 -0.41 -2.51 -11.20
N VAL A 49 -1.01 -1.37 -11.60
CA VAL A 49 -0.80 -0.08 -10.93
C VAL A 49 -1.14 -0.16 -9.43
N LEU A 50 -2.29 -0.74 -9.09
CA LEU A 50 -2.73 -0.92 -7.71
C LEU A 50 -1.76 -1.82 -6.93
N SER A 51 -1.31 -2.93 -7.52
CA SER A 51 -0.35 -3.85 -6.90
C SER A 51 1.01 -3.20 -6.65
N LEU A 52 1.55 -2.45 -7.62
CA LEU A 52 2.81 -1.74 -7.47
C LEU A 52 2.70 -0.65 -6.40
N SER A 53 1.59 0.09 -6.39
CA SER A 53 1.33 1.14 -5.40
C SER A 53 1.22 0.57 -3.99
N PHE A 54 0.42 -0.48 -3.81
CA PHE A 54 0.24 -1.18 -2.54
C PHE A 54 1.58 -1.66 -2.00
N HIS A 55 2.36 -2.36 -2.83
CA HIS A 55 3.63 -2.92 -2.40
C HIS A 55 4.69 -1.83 -2.13
N GLY A 56 4.71 -0.77 -2.93
CA GLY A 56 5.56 0.40 -2.68
C GLY A 56 5.30 1.02 -1.30
N ILE A 57 4.03 1.22 -0.94
CA ILE A 57 3.63 1.73 0.39
C ILE A 57 4.00 0.72 1.50
N GLU A 58 3.75 -0.57 1.30
CA GLU A 58 4.12 -1.62 2.25
C GLU A 58 5.60 -1.55 2.59
N LEU A 59 6.45 -1.48 1.56
CA LEU A 59 7.90 -1.42 1.71
C LEU A 59 8.36 -0.12 2.37
N PHE A 60 7.70 1.01 2.10
CA PHE A 60 7.99 2.27 2.79
C PHE A 60 7.74 2.15 4.30
N LEU A 61 6.57 1.64 4.68
CA LEU A 61 6.22 1.46 6.08
C LEU A 61 7.19 0.50 6.77
N LYS A 62 7.58 -0.59 6.09
CA LYS A 62 8.61 -1.52 6.57
C LYS A 62 9.96 -0.84 6.77
N ALA A 63 10.42 -0.05 5.80
CA ALA A 63 11.65 0.72 5.89
C ALA A 63 11.65 1.63 7.13
N ALA A 64 10.58 2.41 7.32
CA ALA A 64 10.44 3.32 8.46
C ALA A 64 10.38 2.57 9.80
N ILE A 65 9.66 1.44 9.86
CA ILE A 65 9.62 0.61 11.08
C ILE A 65 11.01 0.05 11.41
N LEU A 66 11.74 -0.45 10.40
CA LEU A 66 13.10 -0.97 10.58
C LEU A 66 14.10 0.12 10.99
N GLU A 67 13.89 1.35 10.54
CA GLU A 67 14.73 2.49 10.91
C GLU A 67 14.68 2.76 12.43
N LYS A 68 13.52 2.56 13.06
CA LYS A 68 13.39 2.67 14.54
C LYS A 68 13.65 1.36 15.27
N VAL A 69 13.33 0.23 14.65
CA VAL A 69 13.39 -1.10 15.26
C VAL A 69 14.08 -2.07 14.30
N PRO A 70 15.43 -2.03 14.18
CA PRO A 70 16.17 -2.81 13.18
C PRO A 70 16.02 -4.33 13.31
N THR A 71 15.67 -4.81 14.51
CA THR A 71 15.44 -6.23 14.81
C THR A 71 14.02 -6.69 14.52
N HIS A 72 13.14 -5.80 14.05
CA HIS A 72 11.76 -6.17 13.78
C HIS A 72 11.66 -7.15 12.60
N GLN A 73 10.88 -8.22 12.79
CA GLN A 73 10.62 -9.21 11.75
C GLN A 73 9.18 -9.08 11.24
N PHE A 74 9.04 -9.02 9.92
CA PHE A 74 7.74 -9.01 9.23
C PHE A 74 7.32 -10.44 8.90
N GLY A 75 6.90 -11.19 9.94
CA GLY A 75 6.44 -12.57 9.79
C GLY A 75 4.94 -12.67 9.50
N GLY A 76 4.57 -13.61 8.62
CA GLY A 76 3.19 -13.98 8.36
C GLY A 76 2.35 -12.87 7.73
N LYS A 77 1.01 -13.00 7.83
CA LYS A 77 0.05 -12.07 7.21
C LYS A 77 0.21 -10.62 7.72
N ALA A 78 0.61 -10.43 8.97
CA ALA A 78 0.82 -9.10 9.54
C ALA A 78 1.95 -8.32 8.84
N GLY A 79 2.88 -9.03 8.18
CA GLY A 79 3.92 -8.42 7.37
C GLY A 79 3.42 -7.80 6.06
N HIS A 80 2.19 -8.06 5.64
CA HIS A 80 1.61 -7.55 4.38
C HIS A 80 0.35 -6.71 4.60
N ASP A 81 -0.04 -6.50 5.86
CA ASP A 81 -1.25 -5.77 6.22
C ASP A 81 -0.92 -4.29 6.44
N LEU A 82 -1.31 -3.43 5.48
CA LEU A 82 -1.12 -1.98 5.57
C LEU A 82 -1.83 -1.34 6.77
N GLU A 83 -2.91 -1.93 7.29
CA GLU A 83 -3.59 -1.45 8.49
C GLU A 83 -2.69 -1.63 9.72
N LEU A 84 -2.08 -2.82 9.85
CA LEU A 84 -1.18 -3.13 10.97
C LEU A 84 0.15 -2.39 10.86
N LEU A 85 0.72 -2.34 9.65
CA LEU A 85 1.95 -1.59 9.39
C LEU A 85 1.73 -0.09 9.63
N GLY A 86 0.61 0.47 9.15
CA GLY A 86 0.23 1.87 9.36
C GLY A 86 0.10 2.22 10.84
N LYS A 87 -0.67 1.45 11.61
CA LYS A 87 -0.80 1.65 13.07
C LYS A 87 0.55 1.60 13.79
N LYS A 88 1.43 0.67 13.38
CA LYS A 88 2.76 0.56 13.97
C LYS A 88 3.64 1.76 13.61
N TYR A 89 3.62 2.18 12.36
CA TYR A 89 4.31 3.39 11.89
C TYR A 89 3.84 4.62 12.68
N GLU A 90 2.53 4.85 12.78
CA GLU A 90 1.94 5.99 13.52
C GLU A 90 2.37 6.00 15.00
N LYS A 91 2.47 4.82 15.62
CA LYS A 91 2.97 4.67 16.99
C LYS A 91 4.45 5.04 17.12
N LEU A 92 5.28 4.69 16.14
CA LEU A 92 6.71 4.99 16.13
C LEU A 92 7.01 6.44 15.75
N TYR A 93 6.13 7.06 14.96
CA TYR A 93 6.26 8.42 14.42
C TYR A 93 5.02 9.28 14.70
N PRO A 94 4.71 9.60 15.98
CA PRO A 94 3.44 10.24 16.36
C PRO A 94 3.36 11.74 16.03
N ARG A 95 4.46 12.38 15.62
CA ARG A 95 4.47 13.82 15.35
C ARG A 95 3.81 14.10 14.00
N LYS A 96 3.03 15.19 13.92
CA LYS A 96 2.30 15.61 12.70
C LYS A 96 3.15 15.69 11.44
N GLN A 97 4.43 16.04 11.56
CA GLN A 97 5.35 16.11 10.41
C GLN A 97 5.58 14.75 9.72
N PHE A 98 5.35 13.64 10.42
CA PHE A 98 5.47 12.28 9.86
C PHE A 98 4.12 11.73 9.37
N THR A 99 3.03 12.45 9.59
CA THR A 99 1.71 12.01 9.16
C THR A 99 1.58 12.13 7.64
N PHE A 100 0.99 11.10 7.04
CA PHE A 100 0.48 11.11 5.68
C PHE A 100 -0.70 10.15 5.58
N GLU A 101 -1.47 10.30 4.51
CA GLU A 101 -2.57 9.37 4.22
C GLU A 101 -1.98 8.09 3.66
N ILE A 102 -2.33 6.94 4.25
CA ILE A 102 -1.92 5.61 3.78
C ILE A 102 -3.09 5.02 2.98
N PRO A 103 -3.03 4.99 1.64
CA PRO A 103 -4.07 4.38 0.82
C PRO A 103 -4.27 2.89 1.13
N PHE A 104 -5.37 2.32 0.61
CA PHE A 104 -5.73 0.90 0.75
C PHE A 104 -6.07 0.44 2.17
N ARG A 105 -6.04 1.35 3.15
CA ARG A 105 -6.63 1.11 4.47
C ARG A 105 -8.15 1.20 4.40
N THR A 106 -8.81 0.59 5.37
CA THR A 106 -10.27 0.69 5.46
C THR A 106 -10.63 2.10 5.89
N GLU A 107 -11.46 2.78 5.11
CA GLU A 107 -12.05 4.04 5.53
C GLU A 107 -13.07 3.79 6.63
N GLU A 108 -12.88 4.41 7.79
CA GLU A 108 -13.89 4.42 8.84
C GLU A 108 -14.97 5.44 8.47
N ILE A 109 -16.10 4.95 7.97
CA ILE A 109 -17.28 5.80 7.78
C ILE A 109 -17.91 6.03 9.15
N ALA A 110 -17.87 7.28 9.62
CA ALA A 110 -18.56 7.68 10.84
C ALA A 110 -20.07 7.54 10.63
N LEU A 111 -20.65 6.48 11.19
CA LEU A 111 -22.10 6.32 11.23
C LEU A 111 -22.65 7.27 12.31
N VAL A 112 -23.72 8.01 11.98
CA VAL A 112 -24.40 8.88 12.94
C VAL A 112 -25.44 8.05 13.70
N ASN A 113 -25.27 7.95 15.03
CA ASN A 113 -26.14 7.17 15.93
C ASN A 113 -26.45 5.73 15.44
N PRO A 114 -25.43 4.92 15.06
CA PRO A 114 -25.68 3.56 14.63
C PRO A 114 -26.18 2.69 15.80
N ASP A 115 -27.11 1.79 15.51
CA ASP A 115 -27.43 0.70 16.44
C ASP A 115 -26.15 -0.14 16.67
N PRO A 116 -25.72 -0.37 17.93
CA PRO A 116 -24.54 -1.18 18.23
C PRO A 116 -24.53 -2.56 17.55
N ARG A 117 -25.71 -3.17 17.35
CA ARG A 117 -25.84 -4.46 16.64
C ARG A 117 -25.46 -4.34 15.17
N VAL A 118 -25.80 -3.23 14.53
CA VAL A 118 -25.42 -2.94 13.14
C VAL A 118 -23.91 -2.75 13.02
N ILE A 119 -23.29 -2.08 14.01
CA ILE A 119 -21.82 -1.92 14.05
C ILE A 119 -21.14 -3.29 14.17
N GLU A 120 -21.63 -4.14 15.07
CA GLU A 120 -21.10 -5.49 15.28
C GLU A 120 -21.22 -6.34 14.00
N GLU A 121 -22.39 -6.35 13.37
CA GLU A 121 -22.62 -7.08 12.12
C GLU A 121 -21.71 -6.55 10.98
N LEU A 122 -21.56 -5.23 10.88
CA LEU A 122 -20.69 -4.61 9.88
C LEU A 122 -19.22 -4.99 10.11
N ASN A 123 -18.74 -4.97 11.36
CA ASN A 123 -17.38 -5.37 11.71
C ASN A 123 -17.11 -6.84 11.37
N LEU A 124 -18.08 -7.72 11.59
CA LEU A 124 -17.97 -9.13 11.18
C LEU A 124 -17.87 -9.25 9.66
N LYS A 125 -18.70 -8.53 8.90
CA LYS A 125 -18.63 -8.51 7.43
C LYS A 125 -17.32 -7.95 6.90
N ILE A 126 -16.79 -6.86 7.49
CA ILE A 126 -15.49 -6.29 7.13
C ILE A 126 -14.37 -7.29 7.39
N THR A 127 -14.39 -7.96 8.55
CA THR A 127 -13.38 -8.96 8.93
C THR A 127 -13.41 -10.14 7.96
N GLU A 128 -14.59 -10.66 7.64
CA GLU A 128 -14.74 -11.75 6.68
C GLU A 128 -14.34 -11.34 5.25
N HIS A 129 -14.66 -10.11 4.84
CA HIS A 129 -14.25 -9.57 3.55
C HIS A 129 -12.72 -9.48 3.42
N LYS A 130 -12.03 -8.94 4.44
CA LYS A 130 -10.55 -8.90 4.47
C LYS A 130 -9.93 -10.29 4.44
N ARG A 131 -10.55 -11.26 5.11
CA ARG A 131 -10.09 -12.65 5.14
C ARG A 131 -10.21 -13.32 3.77
N THR A 132 -11.28 -13.04 3.05
CA THR A 132 -11.60 -13.64 1.74
C THR A 132 -10.99 -12.88 0.57
N ASN A 133 -10.63 -11.60 0.75
CA ASN A 133 -10.03 -10.74 -0.26
C ASN A 133 -8.78 -10.03 0.29
N PRO A 134 -7.70 -10.79 0.61
CA PRO A 134 -6.43 -10.20 1.02
C PRO A 134 -5.88 -9.28 -0.08
N THR A 135 -5.75 -7.98 0.22
CA THR A 135 -5.39 -6.94 -0.75
C THR A 135 -4.03 -7.19 -1.40
N ASP A 136 -3.09 -7.80 -0.68
CA ASP A 136 -1.76 -8.18 -1.17
C ASP A 136 -1.80 -9.26 -2.27
N GLN A 137 -2.91 -9.99 -2.39
CA GLN A 137 -3.15 -11.01 -3.42
C GLN A 137 -4.14 -10.55 -4.49
N LEU A 138 -5.16 -9.78 -4.08
CA LEU A 138 -6.30 -9.36 -4.90
C LEU A 138 -5.86 -8.72 -6.23
N TYR A 139 -4.85 -7.85 -6.18
CA TYR A 139 -4.38 -7.13 -7.36
C TYR A 139 -3.37 -7.91 -8.22
N ARG A 140 -2.90 -9.06 -7.75
CA ARG A 140 -1.86 -9.87 -8.41
C ARG A 140 -2.43 -11.05 -9.17
N TYR A 141 -3.52 -11.62 -8.67
CA TYR A 141 -4.09 -12.84 -9.22
C TYR A 141 -5.54 -12.61 -9.62
N PRO A 142 -6.03 -13.21 -10.71
CA PRO A 142 -7.44 -13.11 -11.11
C PRO A 142 -8.37 -13.94 -10.22
N ARG A 143 -7.81 -14.83 -9.39
CA ARG A 143 -8.51 -15.80 -8.53
C ARG A 143 -7.75 -15.98 -7.22
N ASP A 144 -8.44 -16.46 -6.20
CA ASP A 144 -7.81 -16.84 -4.95
C ASP A 144 -6.98 -18.13 -5.07
N ILE A 145 -6.30 -18.51 -3.99
CA ILE A 145 -5.47 -19.73 -3.91
C ILE A 145 -6.26 -21.03 -4.14
N ALA A 146 -7.59 -20.99 -4.00
CA ALA A 146 -8.50 -22.12 -4.25
C ALA A 146 -9.11 -22.07 -5.66
N GLY A 147 -8.68 -21.13 -6.52
CA GLY A 147 -9.19 -20.94 -7.87
C GLY A 147 -10.58 -20.28 -7.94
N LYS A 148 -11.10 -19.75 -6.83
CA LYS A 148 -12.38 -19.03 -6.81
C LYS A 148 -12.18 -17.59 -7.25
N LYS A 149 -13.24 -16.99 -7.80
CA LYS A 149 -13.24 -15.55 -8.11
C LYS A 149 -13.23 -14.76 -6.80
N TRP A 150 -12.58 -13.61 -6.82
CA TRP A 150 -12.66 -12.64 -5.75
C TRP A 150 -14.10 -12.15 -5.54
N VAL A 151 -14.44 -11.84 -4.29
CA VAL A 151 -15.79 -11.42 -3.89
C VAL A 151 -15.85 -9.90 -3.84
N GLY A 152 -16.45 -9.28 -4.86
CA GLY A 152 -16.67 -7.84 -4.90
C GLY A 152 -16.71 -7.28 -6.32
N PHE A 153 -16.91 -5.96 -6.40
CA PHE A 153 -16.72 -5.19 -7.63
C PHE A 153 -15.35 -4.53 -7.58
N TYR A 154 -14.56 -4.71 -8.63
CA TYR A 154 -13.23 -4.14 -8.75
C TYR A 154 -13.17 -3.28 -10.00
N ALA A 155 -12.77 -2.03 -9.81
CA ALA A 155 -12.63 -1.05 -10.86
C ALA A 155 -11.33 -0.28 -10.68
N PHE A 156 -10.84 0.28 -11.77
CA PHE A 156 -9.69 1.17 -11.78
C PHE A 156 -9.96 2.29 -12.76
N GLU A 157 -9.84 3.53 -12.30
CA GLU A 157 -9.92 4.71 -13.14
C GLU A 157 -8.56 5.42 -13.07
N PRO A 158 -7.77 5.39 -14.16
CA PRO A 158 -6.39 5.87 -14.13
C PRO A 158 -6.27 7.37 -13.82
N LYS A 159 -7.18 8.23 -14.29
CA LYS A 159 -7.08 9.68 -14.11
C LYS A 159 -7.28 10.10 -12.66
N LEU A 160 -8.26 9.49 -11.98
CA LEU A 160 -8.52 9.65 -10.56
C LEU A 160 -7.38 9.08 -9.74
N PHE A 161 -6.86 7.90 -10.12
CA PHE A 161 -5.77 7.28 -9.37
C PHE A 161 -4.42 7.99 -9.55
N ALA A 162 -4.18 8.67 -10.68
CA ALA A 162 -2.97 9.47 -10.91
C ALA A 162 -2.79 10.57 -9.84
N ALA A 163 -3.89 11.24 -9.45
CA ALA A 163 -3.85 12.23 -8.37
C ALA A 163 -3.47 11.60 -7.03
N ASN A 164 -3.99 10.41 -6.75
CA ASN A 164 -3.71 9.67 -5.51
C ASN A 164 -2.25 9.23 -5.43
N ILE A 165 -1.71 8.59 -6.47
CA ILE A 165 -0.32 8.13 -6.47
C ILE A 165 0.67 9.30 -6.42
N ALA A 166 0.37 10.40 -7.10
CA ALA A 166 1.19 11.62 -7.02
C ALA A 166 1.18 12.21 -5.60
N LYS A 167 0.04 12.18 -4.90
CA LYS A 167 -0.04 12.60 -3.49
C LYS A 167 0.80 11.71 -2.59
N VAL A 168 0.69 10.38 -2.75
CA VAL A 168 1.49 9.40 -2.01
C VAL A 168 2.98 9.64 -2.20
N GLN A 169 3.44 9.83 -3.44
CA GLN A 169 4.86 10.09 -3.73
C GLN A 169 5.36 11.36 -3.05
N ARG A 170 4.58 12.46 -3.10
CA ARG A 170 4.93 13.71 -2.41
C ARG A 170 5.04 13.51 -0.90
N ASP A 171 4.05 12.82 -0.32
CA ASP A 171 4.01 12.55 1.11
C ASP A 171 5.17 11.64 1.55
N VAL A 172 5.42 10.54 0.83
CA VAL A 172 6.52 9.61 1.07
C VAL A 172 7.87 10.31 0.96
N ASN A 173 8.10 11.12 -0.08
CA ASN A 173 9.35 11.87 -0.24
C ASN A 173 9.60 12.84 0.92
N ARG A 174 8.58 13.61 1.29
CA ARG A 174 8.65 14.52 2.44
C ARG A 174 8.96 13.78 3.73
N VAL A 175 8.27 12.66 4.00
CA VAL A 175 8.48 11.89 5.23
C VAL A 175 9.85 11.20 5.22
N LYS A 176 10.28 10.68 4.07
CA LYS A 176 11.59 10.04 3.88
C LYS A 176 12.71 10.98 4.29
N GLU A 177 12.70 12.23 3.82
CA GLU A 177 13.69 13.26 4.18
C GLU A 177 13.74 13.54 5.69
N LEU A 178 12.67 13.27 6.44
CA LEU A 178 12.61 13.47 7.90
C LEU A 178 13.01 12.22 8.71
N ILE A 179 12.96 11.04 8.09
CA ILE A 179 13.21 9.75 8.76
C ILE A 179 14.62 9.26 8.50
N PHE A 180 15.03 9.30 7.23
CA PHE A 180 16.29 8.72 6.77
C PHE A 180 17.27 9.86 6.51
N HIS A 181 18.07 10.15 7.53
CA HIS A 181 19.26 10.98 7.39
C HIS A 181 20.48 10.06 7.28
N ASP A 182 21.49 10.51 6.54
CA ASP A 182 22.82 9.92 6.52
C ASP A 182 23.58 10.19 7.82
#